data_AF-A0A0N0RU88-F1
#
_entry.id   AF-A0A0N0RU88-F1
#
_cell.length_a   1.000
_cell.length_b   1.000
_cell.length_c   1.000
_cell.angle_alpha   90.00
_cell.angle_beta   90.00
_cell.angle_gamma   90.00
#
_symmetry.space_group_name_H-M   'P 1'
#
loop_
_entity.id
_entity.type
_entity.pdbx_description
1 polymer ?
#
loop_
_entity_poly.entity_id
_entity_poly.type
_entity_poly.pdbx_seq_one_letter_code
_entity_poly.pdbx_strand_id
1 'polypeptide(L)'
;MAKVQELSEIRSEIEDHDENRLDKVLESCFQLLSLFFLTVGRNNEIPATYAVTSTIKRLLDHLLEADLYSAKDLESIKSTLTQLATSIRQAEECDGKEETSPYLLKLLSTRVAKCQAMLETLQRRLGRIGEPLLATHEKLISILRCISLANTKAKFSSNEVQNLQKQLFEVGEQRRDGRFVADDGSVPPGSQEINELYQRCLKWSDIVLERKGIMPEQFRPTYDTLVNIRNDLERLSLTQAWSLRETDLYDWQRQLDKIDESRQGDGNFYDDRGRPADLWTQRTLLYLIRRSYAYIYSFILASEPVSEALLPIYNQLQTLRRCLIEVKNSGGVSSVRELYPYSMKLNSLDSLRVDGKFVVNGDIPEGQGSVSELLAECFDLSYDLKVEAEETARVTENGD
;
A
#
# COMPACT_ATOMS: atom_id res chain seq x y z
N MET A 1 13.22 16.47 20.00
CA MET A 1 12.71 17.71 19.39
C MET A 1 13.74 18.85 19.46
N ALA A 2 14.19 19.28 20.65
CA ALA A 2 15.15 20.40 20.79
C ALA A 2 16.43 20.31 19.92
N LYS A 3 17.14 19.17 19.94
CA LYS A 3 18.33 18.96 19.09
C LYS A 3 18.04 18.95 17.58
N VAL A 4 16.81 18.65 17.18
CA VAL A 4 16.40 18.62 15.77
C VAL A 4 16.08 20.04 15.29
N GLN A 5 15.61 20.92 16.19
CA GLN A 5 15.44 22.35 15.90
C GLN A 5 16.80 23.04 15.68
N GLU A 6 17.78 22.81 16.57
CA GLU A 6 19.16 23.32 16.37
C GLU A 6 19.75 22.89 15.02
N LEU A 7 19.52 21.64 14.62
CA LEU A 7 19.99 21.12 13.33
C LEU A 7 19.35 21.82 12.11
N SER A 8 18.09 22.18 12.23
CA SER A 8 17.36 22.90 11.19
C SER A 8 17.86 24.32 11.02
N GLU A 9 18.14 25.00 12.13
CA GLU A 9 18.74 26.34 12.14
C GLU A 9 20.12 26.31 11.46
N ILE A 10 20.99 25.38 11.85
CA ILE A 10 22.32 25.21 11.23
C ILE A 10 22.23 24.90 9.72
N ARG A 11 21.21 24.16 9.29
CA ARG A 11 21.02 23.80 7.87
C ARG A 11 20.39 24.89 7.03
N SER A 12 19.64 25.80 7.62
CA SER A 12 19.13 26.97 6.91
C SER A 12 20.24 27.90 6.41
N GLU A 13 21.46 27.74 6.94
CA GLU A 13 22.66 28.50 6.57
C GLU A 13 23.56 27.78 5.54
N ILE A 14 23.27 26.53 5.16
CA ILE A 14 24.10 25.71 4.26
C ILE A 14 23.31 25.38 2.99
N GLU A 15 23.79 25.86 1.82
CA GLU A 15 23.15 25.67 0.50
C GLU A 15 23.21 24.22 -0.02
N ASP A 16 24.08 23.38 0.54
CA ASP A 16 24.25 21.99 0.10
C ASP A 16 23.27 21.05 0.83
N HIS A 17 22.33 20.49 0.07
CA HIS A 17 21.16 19.75 0.56
C HIS A 17 21.29 18.22 0.43
N ASP A 18 22.49 17.70 0.24
CA ASP A 18 22.70 16.26 0.17
C ASP A 18 22.37 15.56 1.51
N GLU A 19 21.58 14.49 1.44
CA GLU A 19 21.18 13.67 2.59
C GLU A 19 22.43 13.10 3.27
N ASN A 20 22.65 13.48 4.53
CA ASN A 20 23.80 13.04 5.29
C ASN A 20 23.44 11.91 6.26
N ARG A 21 24.44 11.34 6.95
CA ARG A 21 24.23 10.22 7.89
C ARG A 21 23.20 10.54 8.99
N LEU A 22 23.12 11.79 9.41
CA LEU A 22 22.18 12.23 10.43
C LEU A 22 20.74 12.28 9.90
N ASP A 23 20.53 12.64 8.62
CA ASP A 23 19.22 12.53 7.96
C ASP A 23 18.70 11.11 8.00
N LYS A 24 19.56 10.13 7.67
CA LYS A 24 19.19 8.72 7.68
C LYS A 24 18.79 8.22 9.07
N VAL A 25 19.50 8.68 10.11
CA VAL A 25 19.17 8.33 11.50
C VAL A 25 17.85 8.98 11.92
N LEU A 26 17.66 10.28 11.62
CA LEU A 26 16.41 10.97 11.91
C LEU A 26 15.23 10.31 11.18
N GLU A 27 15.42 9.93 9.92
CA GLU A 27 14.43 9.23 9.12
C GLU A 27 14.03 7.90 9.75
N SER A 28 15.01 7.11 10.22
CA SER A 28 14.76 5.87 10.94
C SER A 28 13.98 6.10 12.25
N CYS A 29 14.30 7.16 13.00
CA CYS A 29 13.61 7.51 14.24
C CYS A 29 12.15 7.93 13.99
N PHE A 30 11.91 8.79 13.00
CA PHE A 30 10.56 9.22 12.64
C PHE A 30 9.73 8.07 12.05
N GLN A 31 10.35 7.16 11.30
CA GLN A 31 9.70 5.96 10.81
C GLN A 31 9.23 5.07 11.96
N LEU A 32 10.12 4.80 12.92
CA LEU A 32 9.79 3.98 14.09
C LEU A 32 8.70 4.65 14.94
N LEU A 33 8.79 5.96 15.16
CA LEU A 33 7.77 6.72 15.86
C LEU A 33 6.43 6.62 15.14
N SER A 34 6.42 6.80 13.83
CA SER A 34 5.21 6.69 13.01
C SER A 34 4.54 5.33 13.12
N LEU A 35 5.33 4.26 13.07
CA LEU A 35 4.81 2.90 13.21
C LEU A 35 4.29 2.65 14.63
N PHE A 36 4.90 3.24 15.66
CA PHE A 36 4.33 3.23 17.00
C PHE A 36 2.93 3.87 17.01
N PHE A 37 2.74 5.05 16.43
CA PHE A 37 1.40 5.66 16.36
C PHE A 37 0.39 4.77 15.61
N LEU A 38 0.84 4.05 14.58
CA LEU A 38 0.01 3.05 13.89
C LEU A 38 -0.32 1.84 14.81
N THR A 39 0.64 1.30 15.58
CA THR A 39 0.39 0.16 16.50
C THR A 39 -0.65 0.45 17.58
N VAL A 40 -0.66 1.69 18.11
CA VAL A 40 -1.66 2.11 19.10
C VAL A 40 -2.96 2.59 18.46
N GLY A 41 -3.13 2.48 17.13
CA GLY A 41 -4.37 2.89 16.46
C GLY A 41 -4.55 4.41 16.35
N ARG A 42 -3.49 5.21 16.59
CA ARG A 42 -3.50 6.67 16.42
C ARG A 42 -3.16 7.05 14.98
N ASN A 43 -3.77 6.36 14.01
CA ASN A 43 -3.44 6.44 12.59
C ASN A 43 -3.77 7.81 11.97
N ASN A 44 -4.71 8.53 12.59
CA ASN A 44 -5.13 9.85 12.15
C ASN A 44 -4.20 10.98 12.62
N GLU A 45 -3.18 10.66 13.42
CA GLU A 45 -2.25 11.67 13.91
C GLU A 45 -1.11 11.93 12.96
N ILE A 46 -0.64 13.18 12.98
CA ILE A 46 0.43 13.66 12.11
C ILE A 46 1.69 12.78 12.16
N PRO A 47 2.18 12.30 13.32
CA PRO A 47 3.33 11.40 13.34
C PRO A 47 3.11 10.09 12.58
N ALA A 48 1.89 9.53 12.55
CA ALA A 48 1.56 8.30 11.84
C ALA A 48 1.69 8.43 10.31
N THR A 49 1.62 9.66 9.80
CA THR A 49 1.72 9.94 8.36
C THR A 49 3.14 9.80 7.80
N TYR A 50 4.16 9.79 8.68
CA TYR A 50 5.54 9.75 8.23
C TYR A 50 5.87 8.42 7.53
N ALA A 51 5.37 7.30 8.07
CA ALA A 51 5.65 5.97 7.55
C ALA A 51 5.11 5.78 6.13
N VAL A 52 3.87 6.21 5.90
CA VAL A 52 3.25 6.18 4.57
C VAL A 52 3.97 7.12 3.61
N THR A 53 4.35 8.33 4.05
CA THR A 53 5.06 9.30 3.20
C THR A 53 6.44 8.79 2.77
N SER A 54 7.19 8.18 3.68
CA SER A 54 8.49 7.57 3.41
C SER A 54 8.37 6.40 2.42
N THR A 55 7.39 5.53 2.63
CA THR A 55 7.10 4.41 1.73
C THR A 55 6.71 4.91 0.32
N ILE A 56 5.88 5.96 0.24
CA ILE A 56 5.53 6.60 -1.04
C ILE A 56 6.76 7.16 -1.74
N LYS A 57 7.66 7.86 -1.02
CA LYS A 57 8.91 8.38 -1.60
C LYS A 57 9.70 7.25 -2.27
N ARG A 58 9.93 6.14 -1.57
CA ARG A 58 10.67 4.98 -2.09
C ARG A 58 9.99 4.35 -3.30
N LEU A 59 8.66 4.22 -3.27
CA LEU A 59 7.90 3.76 -4.42
C LEU A 59 8.08 4.69 -5.62
N LEU A 60 7.96 6.02 -5.43
CA LEU A 60 8.11 7.00 -6.50
C LEU A 60 9.54 7.02 -7.07
N ASP A 61 10.58 6.91 -6.23
CA ASP A 61 11.98 6.78 -6.67
C ASP A 61 12.13 5.57 -7.60
N HIS A 62 11.59 4.42 -7.17
CA HIS A 62 11.59 3.20 -7.97
C HIS A 62 10.80 3.31 -9.27
N LEU A 63 9.67 4.03 -9.27
CA LEU A 63 8.87 4.25 -10.47
C LEU A 63 9.60 5.17 -11.46
N LEU A 64 10.27 6.22 -10.97
CA LEU A 64 11.10 7.11 -11.79
C LEU A 64 12.31 6.39 -12.39
N GLU A 65 12.95 5.51 -11.61
CA GLU A 65 14.10 4.69 -12.03
C GLU A 65 13.70 3.65 -13.08
N ALA A 66 12.63 2.91 -12.83
CA ALA A 66 12.25 1.79 -13.68
C ALA A 66 11.45 2.21 -14.92
N ASP A 67 10.69 3.30 -14.82
CA ASP A 67 9.68 3.71 -15.80
C ASP A 67 8.68 2.57 -16.09
N LEU A 68 8.20 1.93 -15.02
CA LEU A 68 7.30 0.77 -15.05
C LEU A 68 6.09 0.95 -14.10
N TYR A 69 5.08 1.69 -14.56
CA TYR A 69 3.90 2.02 -13.77
C TYR A 69 2.65 2.13 -14.65
N SER A 70 1.47 2.04 -14.05
CA SER A 70 0.17 2.24 -14.69
C SER A 70 -0.52 3.48 -14.12
N ALA A 71 -1.60 3.94 -14.78
CA ALA A 71 -2.41 5.06 -14.25
C ALA A 71 -2.96 4.73 -12.85
N LYS A 72 -3.36 3.48 -12.62
CA LYS A 72 -3.90 3.01 -11.34
C LYS A 72 -2.88 3.10 -10.19
N ASP A 73 -1.62 2.78 -10.45
CA ASP A 73 -0.57 2.89 -9.43
C ASP A 73 -0.40 4.37 -9.00
N LEU A 74 -0.41 5.29 -9.98
CA LEU A 74 -0.26 6.72 -9.72
C LEU A 74 -1.49 7.31 -9.02
N GLU A 75 -2.70 6.88 -9.37
CA GLU A 75 -3.93 7.41 -8.77
C GLU A 75 -4.06 7.02 -7.30
N SER A 76 -3.67 5.79 -6.92
CA SER A 76 -3.61 5.38 -5.52
C SER A 76 -2.68 6.30 -4.71
N ILE A 77 -1.45 6.52 -5.20
CA ILE A 77 -0.47 7.39 -4.53
C ILE A 77 -0.97 8.84 -4.47
N LYS A 78 -1.59 9.33 -5.55
CA LYS A 78 -2.16 10.68 -5.62
C LYS A 78 -3.24 10.90 -4.55
N SER A 79 -4.18 9.97 -4.43
CA SER A 79 -5.25 10.03 -3.45
C SER A 79 -4.69 10.13 -2.02
N THR A 80 -3.76 9.23 -1.70
CA THR A 80 -3.09 9.23 -0.38
C THR A 80 -2.31 10.52 -0.14
N LEU A 81 -1.48 10.99 -1.07
CA LEU A 81 -0.75 12.25 -0.92
C LEU A 81 -1.68 13.46 -0.74
N THR A 82 -2.84 13.46 -1.40
CA THR A 82 -3.85 14.53 -1.27
C THR A 82 -4.47 14.52 0.13
N GLN A 83 -4.80 13.34 0.66
CA GLN A 83 -5.30 13.18 2.02
C GLN A 83 -4.26 13.61 3.07
N LEU A 84 -3.01 13.20 2.89
CA LEU A 84 -1.90 13.59 3.76
C LEU A 84 -1.68 15.10 3.77
N ALA A 85 -1.63 15.73 2.59
CA ALA A 85 -1.49 17.18 2.48
C ALA A 85 -2.65 17.92 3.15
N THR A 86 -3.87 17.40 3.04
CA THR A 86 -5.06 17.99 3.67
C THR A 86 -4.99 17.87 5.19
N SER A 87 -4.61 16.71 5.71
CA SER A 87 -4.47 16.46 7.15
C SER A 87 -3.40 17.35 7.77
N ILE A 88 -2.27 17.54 7.08
CA ILE A 88 -1.20 18.43 7.52
C ILE A 88 -1.67 19.89 7.57
N ARG A 89 -2.35 20.38 6.51
CA ARG A 89 -2.90 21.75 6.51
C ARG A 89 -3.92 21.99 7.62
N GLN A 90 -4.80 21.03 7.86
CA GLN A 90 -5.77 21.12 8.96
C GLN A 90 -5.07 21.19 10.32
N ALA A 91 -3.98 20.43 10.51
CA ALA A 91 -3.19 20.49 11.74
C ALA A 91 -2.40 21.80 11.88
N GLU A 92 -2.01 22.45 10.79
CA GLU A 92 -1.40 23.80 10.79
C GLU A 92 -2.41 24.89 11.15
N GLU A 93 -3.66 24.76 10.70
CA GLU A 93 -4.75 25.74 10.95
C GLU A 93 -5.37 25.62 12.37
N CYS A 94 -5.27 24.45 13.00
CA CYS A 94 -5.76 24.21 14.36
C CYS A 94 -4.81 24.81 15.41
N ASP A 95 -4.80 26.14 15.49
CA ASP A 95 -4.03 26.94 16.44
C ASP A 95 -4.57 26.70 17.88
N GLY A 96 -4.08 25.66 18.56
CA GLY A 96 -4.51 25.38 19.95
C GLY A 96 -4.32 23.97 20.53
N LYS A 97 -3.83 22.97 19.78
CA LYS A 97 -3.41 21.69 20.40
C LYS A 97 -1.89 21.67 20.56
N GLU A 98 -1.42 21.86 21.79
CA GLU A 98 0.00 21.83 22.21
C GLU A 98 0.77 20.53 21.85
N GLU A 99 0.12 19.53 21.23
CA GLU A 99 0.65 18.18 21.05
C GLU A 99 1.51 18.00 19.79
N THR A 100 1.32 18.81 18.73
CA THR A 100 2.06 18.61 17.46
C THR A 100 3.11 19.68 17.22
N SER A 101 4.38 19.26 17.18
CA SER A 101 5.52 20.15 16.92
C SER A 101 5.40 20.85 15.55
N PRO A 102 5.43 22.20 15.47
CA PRO A 102 5.43 22.95 14.21
C PRO A 102 6.56 22.52 13.26
N TYR A 103 7.68 22.07 13.82
CA TYR A 103 8.80 21.53 13.06
C TYR A 103 8.43 20.23 12.33
N LEU A 104 7.74 19.31 13.01
CA LEU A 104 7.30 18.05 12.42
C LEU A 104 6.32 18.30 11.26
N LEU A 105 5.40 19.23 11.43
CA LEU A 105 4.48 19.67 10.37
C LEU A 105 5.26 20.19 9.16
N LYS A 106 6.23 21.08 9.38
CA LYS A 106 7.06 21.62 8.29
C LYS A 106 7.87 20.55 7.55
N LEU A 107 8.46 19.61 8.30
CA LEU A 107 9.21 18.47 7.75
C LEU A 107 8.32 17.59 6.87
N LEU A 108 7.15 17.20 7.38
CA LEU A 108 6.18 16.37 6.66
C LEU A 108 5.62 17.09 5.42
N SER A 109 5.24 18.36 5.57
CA SER A 109 4.76 19.21 4.47
C SER A 109 5.79 19.27 3.33
N THR A 110 7.06 19.47 3.67
CA THR A 110 8.15 19.50 2.69
C THR A 110 8.34 18.14 2.01
N ARG A 111 8.25 17.03 2.75
CA ARG A 111 8.36 15.67 2.19
C ARG A 111 7.19 15.35 1.26
N VAL A 112 5.95 15.65 1.67
CA VAL A 112 4.75 15.45 0.85
C VAL A 112 4.85 16.25 -0.45
N ALA A 113 5.30 17.51 -0.39
CA ALA A 113 5.51 18.33 -1.57
C ALA A 113 6.55 17.73 -2.54
N LYS A 114 7.65 17.17 -2.02
CA LYS A 114 8.63 16.44 -2.85
C LYS A 114 8.00 15.23 -3.54
N CYS A 115 7.24 14.41 -2.82
CA CYS A 115 6.53 13.26 -3.38
C CYS A 115 5.50 13.69 -4.45
N GLN A 116 4.78 14.79 -4.23
CA GLN A 116 3.84 15.35 -5.21
C GLN A 116 4.56 15.77 -6.50
N ALA A 117 5.71 16.45 -6.42
CA ALA A 117 6.49 16.83 -7.59
C ALA A 117 7.03 15.62 -8.39
N MET A 118 7.45 14.56 -7.68
CA MET A 118 7.85 13.29 -8.31
C MET A 118 6.68 12.62 -9.02
N LEU A 119 5.51 12.56 -8.36
CA LEU A 119 4.28 12.03 -8.92
C LEU A 119 3.84 12.80 -10.17
N GLU A 120 3.85 14.13 -10.13
CA GLU A 120 3.54 14.98 -11.28
C GLU A 120 4.47 14.71 -12.46
N THR A 121 5.74 14.42 -12.20
CA THR A 121 6.69 14.03 -13.24
C THR A 121 6.31 12.71 -13.91
N LEU A 122 5.92 11.70 -13.12
CA LEU A 122 5.44 10.42 -13.64
C LEU A 122 4.12 10.57 -14.42
N GLN A 123 3.17 11.36 -13.90
CA GLN A 123 1.89 11.67 -14.55
C GLN A 123 2.10 12.41 -15.88
N ARG A 124 3.01 13.38 -15.92
CA ARG A 124 3.36 14.11 -17.15
C ARG A 124 3.98 13.19 -18.20
N ARG A 125 4.82 12.23 -17.79
CA ARG A 125 5.36 11.20 -18.70
C ARG A 125 4.25 10.30 -19.23
N LEU A 126 3.35 9.83 -18.36
CA LEU A 126 2.22 8.98 -18.76
C LEU A 126 1.27 9.69 -19.73
N GLY A 127 0.98 10.97 -19.47
CA GLY A 127 0.10 11.80 -20.31
C GLY A 127 0.63 12.07 -21.73
N ARG A 128 1.88 11.69 -22.05
CA ARG A 128 2.40 11.70 -23.43
C ARG A 128 1.87 10.54 -24.26
N ILE A 129 1.36 9.50 -23.61
CA ILE A 129 0.77 8.33 -24.27
C ILE A 129 -0.71 8.62 -24.49
N GLY A 130 -1.09 8.82 -25.75
CA GLY A 130 -2.48 9.06 -26.14
C GLY A 130 -3.31 7.78 -26.24
N GLU A 131 -4.64 7.90 -26.25
CA GLU A 131 -5.52 6.79 -26.61
C GLU A 131 -5.31 6.39 -28.10
N PRO A 132 -5.39 5.09 -28.45
CA PRO A 132 -5.72 3.93 -27.61
C PRO A 132 -4.50 3.28 -26.91
N LEU A 133 -3.32 3.90 -27.01
CA LEU A 133 -2.06 3.27 -26.57
C LEU A 133 -1.92 3.15 -25.06
N LEU A 134 -2.73 3.90 -24.28
CA LEU A 134 -2.75 3.78 -22.83
C LEU A 134 -3.19 2.39 -22.37
N ALA A 135 -4.21 1.80 -23.01
CA ALA A 135 -4.65 0.44 -22.72
C ALA A 135 -3.55 -0.59 -23.06
N THR A 136 -2.84 -0.39 -24.18
CA THR A 136 -1.70 -1.24 -24.57
C THR A 136 -0.56 -1.12 -23.57
N HIS A 137 -0.24 0.08 -23.10
CA HIS A 137 0.73 0.33 -22.06
C HIS A 137 0.39 -0.46 -20.78
N GLU A 138 -0.83 -0.34 -20.27
CA GLU A 138 -1.28 -1.06 -19.08
C GLU A 138 -1.18 -2.58 -19.25
N LYS A 139 -1.56 -3.10 -20.42
CA LYS A 139 -1.42 -4.52 -20.74
C LYS A 139 0.05 -4.98 -20.71
N LEU A 140 0.97 -4.20 -21.29
CA LEU A 140 2.41 -4.52 -21.28
C LEU A 140 2.99 -4.49 -19.85
N ILE A 141 2.63 -3.48 -19.04
CA ILE A 141 3.05 -3.39 -17.63
C ILE A 141 2.54 -4.61 -16.85
N SER A 142 1.28 -5.00 -17.05
CA SER A 142 0.69 -6.18 -16.42
C SER A 142 1.45 -7.46 -16.79
N ILE A 143 1.69 -7.71 -18.08
CA ILE A 143 2.43 -8.89 -18.54
C ILE A 143 3.85 -8.91 -17.95
N LEU A 144 4.55 -7.76 -17.93
CA LEU A 144 5.90 -7.66 -17.38
C LEU A 144 5.92 -8.01 -15.87
N ARG A 145 4.93 -7.55 -15.10
CA ARG A 145 4.77 -7.88 -13.69
C ARG A 145 4.53 -9.38 -13.49
N CYS A 146 3.70 -10.00 -14.33
CA CYS A 146 3.45 -11.45 -14.30
C CYS A 146 4.70 -12.28 -14.63
N ILE A 147 5.48 -11.88 -15.65
CA ILE A 147 6.74 -12.55 -15.98
C ILE A 147 7.73 -12.44 -14.81
N SER A 148 7.82 -11.27 -14.19
CA SER A 148 8.71 -11.03 -13.05
C SER A 148 8.30 -11.83 -11.81
N LEU A 149 6.99 -11.98 -11.58
CA LEU A 149 6.45 -12.88 -10.55
C LEU A 149 6.83 -14.34 -10.84
N ALA A 150 6.56 -14.83 -12.05
CA ALA A 150 6.89 -16.20 -12.46
C ALA A 150 8.39 -16.50 -12.28
N ASN A 151 9.26 -15.54 -12.56
CA ASN A 151 10.71 -15.64 -12.37
C ASN A 151 11.14 -15.85 -10.91
N THR A 152 10.30 -15.50 -9.93
CA THR A 152 10.63 -15.58 -8.50
C THR A 152 9.81 -16.63 -7.74
N LYS A 153 9.02 -17.44 -8.45
CA LYS A 153 8.29 -18.56 -7.83
C LYS A 153 9.27 -19.66 -7.42
N ALA A 154 8.97 -20.33 -6.30
CA ALA A 154 9.76 -21.47 -5.81
C ALA A 154 9.91 -22.60 -6.84
N LYS A 155 8.91 -22.77 -7.71
CA LYS A 155 8.97 -23.66 -8.87
C LYS A 155 8.72 -22.84 -10.14
N PHE A 156 9.79 -22.62 -10.90
CA PHE A 156 9.70 -21.93 -12.19
C PHE A 156 8.88 -22.74 -13.21
N SER A 157 8.00 -22.07 -13.95
CA SER A 157 7.19 -22.66 -15.01
C SER A 157 7.50 -21.99 -16.35
N SER A 158 8.23 -22.68 -17.22
CA SER A 158 8.48 -22.20 -18.59
C SER A 158 7.17 -21.98 -19.35
N ASN A 159 6.18 -22.86 -19.17
CA ASN A 159 4.89 -22.76 -19.85
C ASN A 159 4.13 -21.49 -19.46
N GLU A 160 4.20 -21.07 -18.18
CA GLU A 160 3.58 -19.82 -17.72
C GLU A 160 4.20 -18.62 -18.44
N VAL A 161 5.53 -18.56 -18.51
CA VAL A 161 6.25 -17.46 -19.17
C VAL A 161 6.02 -17.49 -20.69
N GLN A 162 5.98 -18.67 -21.32
CA GLN A 162 5.67 -18.82 -22.74
C GLN A 162 4.24 -18.37 -23.08
N ASN A 163 3.27 -18.65 -22.22
CA ASN A 163 1.90 -18.16 -22.39
C ASN A 163 1.83 -16.63 -22.31
N LEU A 164 2.59 -16.02 -21.39
CA LEU A 164 2.72 -14.56 -21.31
C LEU A 164 3.46 -13.98 -22.53
N GLN A 165 4.47 -14.68 -23.03
CA GLN A 165 5.18 -14.31 -24.26
C GLN A 165 4.27 -14.36 -25.49
N LYS A 166 3.36 -15.35 -25.57
CA LYS A 166 2.32 -15.38 -26.60
C LYS A 166 1.41 -14.15 -26.56
N GLN A 167 0.99 -13.74 -25.35
CA GLN A 167 0.21 -12.50 -25.20
C GLN A 167 1.00 -11.25 -25.63
N LEU A 168 2.32 -11.22 -25.41
CA LEU A 168 3.17 -10.16 -25.97
C LEU A 168 3.14 -10.21 -27.50
N PHE A 169 3.33 -11.37 -28.13
CA PHE A 169 3.24 -11.46 -29.59
C PHE A 169 1.88 -10.98 -30.12
N GLU A 170 0.77 -11.35 -29.49
CA GLU A 170 -0.58 -10.86 -29.83
C GLU A 170 -0.70 -9.33 -29.72
N VAL A 171 -0.06 -8.70 -28.72
CA VAL A 171 0.04 -7.23 -28.66
C VAL A 171 0.88 -6.69 -29.82
N GLY A 172 1.97 -7.38 -30.14
CA GLY A 172 2.88 -7.02 -31.23
C GLY A 172 2.24 -7.01 -32.62
N GLU A 173 1.20 -7.83 -32.86
CA GLU A 173 0.42 -7.89 -34.10
C GLU A 173 -0.35 -6.59 -34.38
N GLN A 174 -0.59 -5.76 -33.36
CA GLN A 174 -1.23 -4.45 -33.53
C GLN A 174 -0.30 -3.42 -34.19
N ARG A 175 0.99 -3.76 -34.37
CA ARG A 175 1.96 -2.85 -34.97
C ARG A 175 1.92 -2.91 -36.49
N ARG A 176 2.11 -1.76 -37.13
CA ARG A 176 2.38 -1.63 -38.56
C ARG A 176 3.74 -0.99 -38.76
N ASP A 177 4.58 -1.57 -39.62
CA ASP A 177 5.95 -1.13 -39.86
C ASP A 177 6.78 -0.93 -38.58
N GLY A 178 6.57 -1.82 -37.61
CA GLY A 178 7.28 -1.79 -36.32
C GLY A 178 6.81 -0.73 -35.32
N ARG A 179 5.70 -0.03 -35.59
CA ARG A 179 5.13 1.00 -34.70
C ARG A 179 3.70 0.66 -34.30
N PHE A 180 3.32 1.04 -33.09
CA PHE A 180 1.92 0.95 -32.67
C PHE A 180 1.10 2.08 -33.32
N VAL A 181 -0.03 1.72 -33.94
CA VAL A 181 -0.90 2.62 -34.69
C VAL A 181 -2.33 2.54 -34.15
N ALA A 182 -3.13 3.57 -34.39
CA ALA A 182 -4.58 3.53 -34.14
C ALA A 182 -5.31 2.74 -35.25
N ASP A 183 -6.60 2.50 -35.07
CA ASP A 183 -7.43 1.73 -36.01
C ASP A 183 -7.44 2.34 -37.42
N ASP A 184 -7.36 3.67 -37.51
CA ASP A 184 -7.27 4.43 -38.76
C ASP A 184 -5.87 4.40 -39.41
N GLY A 185 -4.89 3.76 -38.78
CA GLY A 185 -3.50 3.67 -39.23
C GLY A 185 -2.62 4.88 -38.89
N SER A 186 -3.15 5.89 -38.20
CA SER A 186 -2.35 7.01 -37.68
C SER A 186 -1.42 6.55 -36.56
N VAL A 187 -0.33 7.27 -36.33
CA VAL A 187 0.62 6.99 -35.24
C VAL A 187 0.26 7.87 -34.04
N PRO A 188 -0.29 7.32 -32.94
CA PRO A 188 -0.65 8.11 -31.78
C PRO A 188 0.59 8.61 -31.02
N PRO A 189 0.46 9.70 -30.24
CA PRO A 189 1.46 10.10 -29.27
C PRO A 189 1.82 8.95 -28.33
N GLY A 190 3.11 8.75 -28.07
CA GLY A 190 3.58 7.65 -27.21
C GLY A 190 3.94 6.35 -27.95
N SER A 191 3.77 6.27 -29.28
CA SER A 191 4.01 5.03 -30.05
C SER A 191 5.44 4.50 -29.91
N GLN A 192 6.44 5.39 -29.85
CA GLN A 192 7.83 5.00 -29.65
C GLN A 192 8.04 4.42 -28.25
N GLU A 193 7.53 5.08 -27.23
CA GLU A 193 7.61 4.68 -25.83
C GLU A 193 6.97 3.31 -25.61
N ILE A 194 5.80 3.05 -26.22
CA ILE A 194 5.16 1.72 -26.17
C ILE A 194 6.00 0.67 -26.89
N ASN A 195 6.59 1.00 -28.05
CA ASN A 195 7.45 0.06 -28.74
C ASN A 195 8.71 -0.28 -27.93
N GLU A 196 9.33 0.70 -27.27
CA GLU A 196 10.45 0.47 -26.36
C GLU A 196 10.05 -0.42 -25.17
N LEU A 197 8.91 -0.15 -24.54
CA LEU A 197 8.36 -0.98 -23.47
C LEU A 197 8.09 -2.41 -23.95
N TYR A 198 7.49 -2.56 -25.13
CA TYR A 198 7.23 -3.86 -25.75
C TYR A 198 8.51 -4.68 -25.95
N GLN A 199 9.54 -4.06 -26.52
CA GLN A 199 10.84 -4.70 -26.71
C GLN A 199 11.51 -5.06 -25.38
N ARG A 200 11.38 -4.20 -24.35
CA ARG A 200 11.83 -4.50 -22.99
C ARG A 200 11.13 -5.73 -22.43
N CYS A 201 9.82 -5.88 -22.64
CA CYS A 201 9.04 -7.04 -22.20
C CYS A 201 9.48 -8.33 -22.91
N LEU A 202 9.67 -8.30 -24.23
CA LEU A 202 10.17 -9.46 -24.99
C LEU A 202 11.56 -9.88 -24.50
N LYS A 203 12.50 -8.95 -24.46
CA LYS A 203 13.86 -9.22 -23.98
C LYS A 203 13.84 -9.77 -22.55
N TRP A 204 12.98 -9.24 -21.68
CA TRP A 204 12.85 -9.77 -20.33
C TRP A 204 12.33 -11.21 -20.32
N SER A 205 11.31 -11.51 -21.13
CA SER A 205 10.76 -12.87 -21.26
C SER A 205 11.81 -13.89 -21.68
N ASP A 206 12.66 -13.54 -22.66
CA ASP A 206 13.72 -14.43 -23.16
C ASP A 206 14.77 -14.72 -22.08
N ILE A 207 15.25 -13.68 -21.40
CA ILE A 207 16.24 -13.82 -20.32
C ILE A 207 15.65 -14.65 -19.17
N VAL A 208 14.38 -14.46 -18.82
CA VAL A 208 13.71 -15.24 -17.77
C VAL A 208 13.58 -16.72 -18.16
N LEU A 209 13.26 -17.03 -19.43
CA LEU A 209 13.22 -18.40 -19.94
C LEU A 209 14.59 -19.08 -19.99
N GLU A 210 15.65 -18.30 -20.23
CA GLU A 210 17.03 -18.77 -20.18
C GLU A 210 17.46 -19.07 -18.73
N ARG A 211 17.23 -18.12 -17.82
CA ARG A 211 17.70 -18.18 -16.41
C ARG A 211 16.87 -19.08 -15.51
N LYS A 212 15.56 -19.22 -15.79
CA LYS A 212 14.63 -20.12 -15.08
C LYS A 212 14.64 -19.95 -13.55
N GLY A 213 14.76 -18.71 -13.08
CA GLY A 213 14.81 -18.39 -11.65
C GLY A 213 16.13 -18.75 -10.94
N ILE A 214 17.18 -19.17 -11.65
CA ILE A 214 18.46 -19.56 -11.05
C ILE A 214 19.27 -18.31 -10.71
N MET A 215 19.27 -17.94 -9.43
CA MET A 215 20.05 -16.82 -8.89
C MET A 215 21.53 -17.18 -8.75
N PRO A 216 22.47 -16.33 -9.24
CA PRO A 216 23.90 -16.52 -9.00
C PRO A 216 24.22 -16.58 -7.51
N GLU A 217 25.15 -17.48 -7.12
CA GLU A 217 25.46 -17.76 -5.71
C GLU A 217 25.85 -16.51 -4.92
N GLN A 218 26.59 -15.59 -5.55
CA GLN A 218 27.04 -14.36 -4.90
C GLN A 218 25.91 -13.37 -4.52
N PHE A 219 24.74 -13.47 -5.16
CA PHE A 219 23.57 -12.64 -4.85
C PHE A 219 22.44 -13.43 -4.15
N ARG A 220 22.66 -14.73 -3.95
CA ARG A 220 21.68 -15.64 -3.34
C ARG A 220 21.28 -15.23 -1.92
N PRO A 221 22.19 -14.79 -1.02
CA PRO A 221 21.80 -14.35 0.32
C PRO A 221 20.79 -13.19 0.27
N THR A 222 21.06 -12.15 -0.52
CA THR A 222 20.16 -11.01 -0.70
C THR A 222 18.83 -11.42 -1.33
N TYR A 223 18.88 -12.27 -2.35
CA TYR A 223 17.69 -12.80 -3.01
C TYR A 223 16.80 -13.58 -2.06
N ASP A 224 17.36 -14.51 -1.28
CA ASP A 224 16.61 -15.35 -0.35
C ASP A 224 15.92 -14.49 0.72
N THR A 225 16.61 -13.47 1.26
CA THR A 225 15.98 -12.48 2.16
C THR A 225 14.80 -11.78 1.50
N LEU A 226 14.98 -11.25 0.29
CA LEU A 226 13.92 -10.52 -0.43
C LEU A 226 12.72 -11.42 -0.78
N VAL A 227 12.97 -12.66 -1.19
CA VAL A 227 11.91 -13.65 -1.47
C VAL A 227 11.13 -13.98 -0.21
N ASN A 228 11.81 -14.18 0.92
CA ASN A 228 11.16 -14.46 2.20
C ASN A 228 10.27 -13.29 2.63
N ILE A 229 10.80 -12.05 2.62
CA ILE A 229 10.03 -10.84 2.93
C ILE A 229 8.78 -10.77 2.03
N ARG A 230 8.95 -10.93 0.72
CA ARG A 230 7.83 -10.89 -0.23
C ARG A 230 6.78 -11.96 0.07
N ASN A 231 7.20 -13.20 0.34
CA ASN A 231 6.29 -14.31 0.58
C ASN A 231 5.52 -14.16 1.90
N ASP A 232 6.17 -13.64 2.94
CA ASP A 232 5.53 -13.38 4.23
C ASP A 232 4.49 -12.25 4.10
N LEU A 233 4.85 -11.15 3.43
CA LEU A 233 3.92 -10.06 3.09
C LEU A 233 2.76 -10.55 2.19
N GLU A 234 3.03 -11.38 1.18
CA GLU A 234 1.99 -11.94 0.31
C GLU A 234 1.03 -12.83 1.10
N ARG A 235 1.53 -13.70 1.99
CA ARG A 235 0.70 -14.54 2.85
C ARG A 235 -0.22 -13.70 3.72
N LEU A 236 0.31 -12.65 4.34
CA LEU A 236 -0.46 -11.70 5.15
C LEU A 236 -1.54 -10.99 4.33
N SER A 237 -1.27 -10.69 3.06
CA SER A 237 -2.26 -10.00 2.21
C SER A 237 -3.46 -10.89 1.88
N LEU A 238 -3.25 -12.22 1.86
CA LEU A 238 -4.30 -13.21 1.59
C LEU A 238 -5.10 -13.56 2.84
N THR A 239 -4.46 -13.57 4.00
CA THR A 239 -5.11 -13.79 5.29
C THR A 239 -5.47 -12.42 5.87
N GLN A 240 -6.70 -11.92 5.61
CA GLN A 240 -7.27 -10.71 6.25
C GLN A 240 -6.69 -10.55 7.67
N ALA A 241 -5.99 -9.45 7.96
CA ALA A 241 -4.99 -9.32 9.02
C ALA A 241 -5.47 -9.71 10.44
N TRP A 242 -5.46 -11.01 10.79
CA TRP A 242 -5.79 -11.46 12.15
C TRP A 242 -4.60 -11.36 13.12
N SER A 243 -3.41 -10.98 12.66
CA SER A 243 -2.20 -10.94 13.50
C SER A 243 -1.07 -10.02 13.01
N LEU A 244 -1.32 -9.15 12.01
CA LEU A 244 -0.27 -8.24 11.58
C LEU A 244 -0.02 -7.25 12.70
N ARG A 245 1.15 -7.34 13.34
CA ARG A 245 1.61 -6.28 14.23
C ARG A 245 2.28 -5.24 13.35
N GLU A 246 2.01 -3.96 13.56
CA GLU A 246 2.68 -2.89 12.81
C GLU A 246 4.19 -2.84 13.14
N THR A 247 4.62 -3.51 14.22
CA THR A 247 6.03 -3.81 14.50
C THR A 247 6.67 -4.75 13.47
N ASP A 248 5.92 -5.72 12.92
CA ASP A 248 6.44 -6.63 11.88
C ASP A 248 6.68 -5.85 10.56
N LEU A 249 5.83 -4.85 10.25
CA LEU A 249 6.02 -3.94 9.11
C LEU A 249 7.34 -3.16 9.22
N TYR A 250 7.70 -2.71 10.43
CA TYR A 250 8.97 -2.01 10.66
C TYR A 250 10.18 -2.87 10.29
N ASP A 251 10.19 -4.12 10.74
CA ASP A 251 11.33 -5.02 10.55
C ASP A 251 11.52 -5.37 9.07
N TRP A 252 10.43 -5.60 8.32
CA TRP A 252 10.52 -5.78 6.87
C TRP A 252 10.97 -4.51 6.17
N GLN A 253 10.41 -3.36 6.53
CA GLN A 253 10.79 -2.10 5.91
C GLN A 253 12.27 -1.80 6.12
N ARG A 254 12.79 -1.96 7.34
CA ARG A 254 14.20 -1.73 7.67
C ARG A 254 15.13 -2.67 6.90
N GLN A 255 14.73 -3.93 6.73
CA GLN A 255 15.49 -4.88 5.92
C GLN A 255 15.50 -4.48 4.44
N LEU A 256 14.36 -4.04 3.90
CA LEU A 256 14.25 -3.54 2.54
C LEU A 256 15.09 -2.28 2.34
N ASP A 257 14.99 -1.29 3.22
CA ASP A 257 15.78 -0.05 3.18
C ASP A 257 17.27 -0.38 3.18
N LYS A 258 17.72 -1.29 4.06
CA LYS A 258 19.13 -1.69 4.13
C LYS A 258 19.62 -2.33 2.82
N ILE A 259 18.82 -3.19 2.20
CA ILE A 259 19.17 -3.83 0.93
C ILE A 259 19.13 -2.80 -0.20
N ASP A 260 18.12 -1.94 -0.22
CA ASP A 260 17.94 -0.95 -1.26
C ASP A 260 19.05 0.12 -1.25
N GLU A 261 19.47 0.54 -0.05
CA GLU A 261 20.58 1.47 0.17
C GLU A 261 21.96 0.83 0.01
N SER A 262 22.05 -0.51 -0.12
CA SER A 262 23.32 -1.17 -0.45
C SER A 262 23.71 -1.01 -1.91
N ARG A 263 22.83 -0.44 -2.74
CA ARG A 263 23.13 -0.11 -4.14
C ARG A 263 24.16 1.02 -4.21
N GLN A 264 25.04 0.97 -5.20
CA GLN A 264 26.01 2.05 -5.44
C GLN A 264 25.36 3.22 -6.22
N GLY A 265 26.11 4.30 -6.46
CA GLY A 265 25.59 5.51 -7.10
C GLY A 265 25.05 5.33 -8.52
N ASP A 266 25.35 4.20 -9.17
CA ASP A 266 24.78 3.78 -10.46
C ASP A 266 23.42 3.04 -10.33
N GLY A 267 22.92 2.86 -9.11
CA GLY A 267 21.71 2.10 -8.81
C GLY A 267 21.86 0.59 -8.94
N ASN A 268 23.09 0.07 -9.02
CA ASN A 268 23.35 -1.37 -9.16
C ASN A 268 23.76 -2.04 -7.84
N PHE A 269 23.52 -3.35 -7.75
CA PHE A 269 24.01 -4.20 -6.68
C PHE A 269 25.40 -4.70 -7.02
N TYR A 270 26.25 -4.82 -6.01
CA TYR A 270 27.61 -5.30 -6.15
C TYR A 270 27.84 -6.49 -5.23
N ASP A 271 28.58 -7.49 -5.69
CA ASP A 271 28.99 -8.61 -4.86
C ASP A 271 30.16 -8.25 -3.94
N ASP A 272 30.58 -9.18 -3.07
CA ASP A 272 31.68 -9.01 -2.13
C ASP A 272 33.04 -8.70 -2.81
N ARG A 273 33.15 -8.90 -4.12
CA ARG A 273 34.35 -8.60 -4.93
C ARG A 273 34.23 -7.28 -5.69
N GLY A 274 33.15 -6.52 -5.48
CA GLY A 274 32.89 -5.27 -6.18
C GLY A 274 32.51 -5.46 -7.64
N ARG A 275 31.91 -6.60 -8.02
CA ARG A 275 31.40 -6.83 -9.38
C ARG A 275 29.91 -6.48 -9.46
N PRO A 276 29.46 -5.75 -10.49
CA PRO A 276 28.07 -5.37 -10.64
C PRO A 276 27.19 -6.58 -10.95
N ALA A 277 25.95 -6.56 -10.45
CA ALA A 277 24.92 -7.50 -10.85
C ALA A 277 24.62 -7.33 -12.35
N ASP A 278 24.46 -8.46 -13.03
CA ASP A 278 23.99 -8.45 -14.41
C ASP A 278 22.53 -7.96 -14.50
N LEU A 279 22.09 -7.64 -15.72
CA LEU A 279 20.74 -7.09 -15.96
C LEU A 279 19.63 -7.96 -15.35
N TRP A 280 19.77 -9.28 -15.41
CA TRP A 280 18.78 -10.21 -14.88
C TRP A 280 18.73 -10.17 -13.36
N THR A 281 19.89 -10.23 -12.73
CA THR A 281 20.02 -10.23 -11.28
C THR A 281 19.52 -8.92 -10.71
N GLN A 282 19.98 -7.78 -11.24
CA GLN A 282 19.56 -6.45 -10.79
C GLN A 282 18.04 -6.29 -10.90
N ARG A 283 17.44 -6.63 -12.06
CA ARG A 283 15.99 -6.51 -12.26
C ARG A 283 15.19 -7.43 -11.34
N THR A 284 15.69 -8.64 -11.07
CA THR A 284 15.03 -9.59 -10.17
C THR A 284 15.00 -9.08 -8.73
N LEU A 285 16.14 -8.58 -8.22
CA LEU A 285 16.23 -7.99 -6.88
C LEU A 285 15.34 -6.75 -6.75
N LEU A 286 15.40 -5.84 -7.72
CA LEU A 286 14.56 -4.63 -7.71
C LEU A 286 13.06 -4.94 -7.83
N TYR A 287 12.67 -5.98 -8.58
CA TYR A 287 11.29 -6.44 -8.62
C TYR A 287 10.80 -6.85 -7.23
N LEU A 288 11.59 -7.66 -6.51
CA LEU A 288 11.23 -8.12 -5.17
C LEU A 288 11.14 -6.93 -4.19
N ILE A 289 12.08 -6.00 -4.22
CA ILE A 289 12.06 -4.79 -3.39
C ILE A 289 10.78 -3.98 -3.65
N ARG A 290 10.50 -3.64 -4.92
CA ARG A 290 9.31 -2.88 -5.30
C ARG A 290 8.01 -3.59 -4.91
N ARG A 291 7.96 -4.91 -5.09
CA ARG A 291 6.77 -5.69 -4.73
C ARG A 291 6.54 -5.68 -3.21
N SER A 292 7.61 -5.81 -2.42
CA SER A 292 7.53 -5.77 -0.97
C SER A 292 7.13 -4.39 -0.45
N TYR A 293 7.69 -3.30 -0.99
CA TYR A 293 7.21 -1.94 -0.66
C TYR A 293 5.75 -1.72 -1.03
N ALA A 294 5.28 -2.26 -2.15
CA ALA A 294 3.87 -2.15 -2.55
C ALA A 294 2.95 -2.88 -1.55
N TYR A 295 3.37 -4.03 -1.02
CA TYR A 295 2.63 -4.70 0.06
C TYR A 295 2.62 -3.87 1.35
N ILE A 296 3.78 -3.37 1.79
CA ILE A 296 3.89 -2.51 3.00
C ILE A 296 2.98 -1.29 2.86
N TYR A 297 3.03 -0.62 1.70
CA TYR A 297 2.13 0.49 1.39
C TYR A 297 0.66 0.09 1.52
N SER A 298 0.25 -1.04 0.92
CA SER A 298 -1.13 -1.52 1.02
C SER A 298 -1.54 -1.85 2.46
N PHE A 299 -0.64 -2.37 3.28
CA PHE A 299 -0.91 -2.66 4.70
C PHE A 299 -1.01 -1.40 5.55
N ILE A 300 -0.15 -0.40 5.32
CA ILE A 300 -0.25 0.89 6.01
C ILE A 300 -1.60 1.54 5.67
N LEU A 301 -2.05 1.49 4.42
CA LEU A 301 -3.36 2.02 4.03
C LEU A 301 -4.54 1.22 4.60
N ALA A 302 -4.36 -0.07 4.83
CA ALA A 302 -5.36 -0.93 5.44
C ALA A 302 -5.30 -0.96 6.98
N SER A 303 -4.36 -0.22 7.59
CA SER A 303 -4.21 -0.20 9.06
C SER A 303 -5.44 0.47 9.70
N GLU A 304 -6.06 -0.26 10.62
CA GLU A 304 -7.26 0.20 11.32
C GLU A 304 -6.85 1.15 12.47
N PRO A 305 -7.63 2.21 12.77
CA PRO A 305 -7.32 3.18 13.81
C PRO A 305 -7.66 2.65 15.21
N VAL A 306 -7.39 1.38 15.45
CA VAL A 306 -7.72 0.70 16.70
C VAL A 306 -6.52 -0.09 17.17
N SER A 307 -6.15 0.07 18.44
CA SER A 307 -5.03 -0.67 19.03
C SER A 307 -5.19 -2.20 18.89
N GLU A 308 -4.06 -2.90 18.84
CA GLU A 308 -4.02 -4.38 18.72
C GLU A 308 -4.91 -5.09 19.74
N ALA A 309 -4.99 -4.56 20.97
CA ALA A 309 -5.80 -5.10 22.06
C ALA A 309 -7.31 -5.15 21.75
N LEU A 310 -7.80 -4.26 20.88
CA LEU A 310 -9.21 -4.14 20.52
C LEU A 310 -9.54 -4.78 19.17
N LEU A 311 -8.54 -5.15 18.35
CA LEU A 311 -8.75 -5.79 17.05
C LEU A 311 -9.69 -7.01 17.10
N PRO A 312 -9.62 -7.92 18.10
CA PRO A 312 -10.54 -9.06 18.16
C PRO A 312 -12.01 -8.64 18.27
N ILE A 313 -12.29 -7.54 18.96
CA ILE A 313 -13.65 -7.00 19.15
C ILE A 313 -14.07 -6.24 17.90
N TYR A 314 -13.19 -5.38 17.39
CA TYR A 314 -13.41 -4.58 16.19
C TYR A 314 -13.75 -5.45 14.97
N ASN A 315 -13.00 -6.53 14.73
CA ASN A 315 -13.23 -7.45 13.60
C ASN A 315 -14.57 -8.19 13.71
N GLN A 316 -14.98 -8.56 14.93
CA GLN A 316 -16.28 -9.17 15.17
C GLN A 316 -17.41 -8.20 14.86
N LEU A 317 -17.26 -6.92 15.24
CA LEU A 317 -18.24 -5.88 14.92
C LEU A 317 -18.28 -5.57 13.43
N GLN A 318 -17.14 -5.48 12.73
CA GLN A 318 -17.12 -5.29 11.27
C GLN A 318 -17.84 -6.43 10.54
N THR A 319 -17.60 -7.68 10.96
CA THR A 319 -18.29 -8.85 10.39
C THR A 319 -19.79 -8.75 10.62
N LEU A 320 -20.19 -8.44 11.86
CA LEU A 320 -21.58 -8.31 12.23
C LEU A 320 -22.29 -7.20 11.45
N ARG A 321 -21.64 -6.03 11.30
CA ARG A 321 -22.12 -4.92 10.48
C ARG A 321 -22.40 -5.35 9.04
N ARG A 322 -21.45 -6.05 8.41
CA ARG A 322 -21.62 -6.56 7.03
C ARG A 322 -22.83 -7.48 6.93
N CYS A 323 -22.98 -8.42 7.86
CA CYS A 323 -24.14 -9.31 7.88
C CYS A 323 -25.46 -8.54 8.06
N LEU A 324 -25.52 -7.57 8.98
CA LEU A 324 -26.72 -6.75 9.20
C LEU A 324 -27.09 -5.91 7.96
N ILE A 325 -26.10 -5.32 7.28
CA ILE A 325 -26.31 -4.59 6.03
C ILE A 325 -26.82 -5.53 4.92
N GLU A 326 -26.26 -6.74 4.81
CA GLU A 326 -26.70 -7.73 3.83
C GLU A 326 -28.13 -8.18 4.06
N VAL A 327 -28.53 -8.38 5.32
CA VAL A 327 -29.93 -8.65 5.70
C VAL A 327 -30.83 -7.51 5.27
N LYS A 328 -30.46 -6.26 5.58
CA LYS A 328 -31.22 -5.06 5.18
C LYS A 328 -31.39 -4.97 3.66
N ASN A 329 -30.29 -5.15 2.91
CA ASN A 329 -30.31 -5.12 1.44
C ASN A 329 -31.11 -6.28 0.82
N SER A 330 -31.25 -7.40 1.54
CA SER A 330 -32.04 -8.57 1.11
C SER A 330 -33.53 -8.46 1.45
N GLY A 331 -33.99 -7.29 1.88
CA GLY A 331 -35.40 -7.05 2.22
C GLY A 331 -35.74 -7.25 3.69
N GLY A 332 -34.74 -7.25 4.58
CA GLY A 332 -34.95 -7.36 6.03
C GLY A 332 -35.17 -8.80 6.51
N VAL A 333 -35.79 -8.94 7.69
CA VAL A 333 -36.13 -10.25 8.28
C VAL A 333 -37.63 -10.48 8.26
N SER A 334 -38.04 -11.74 8.15
CA SER A 334 -39.48 -12.08 8.16
C SER A 334 -40.08 -12.08 9.58
N SER A 335 -39.23 -12.21 10.60
CA SER A 335 -39.63 -12.17 12.00
C SER A 335 -38.53 -11.60 12.89
N VAL A 336 -38.91 -10.93 13.97
CA VAL A 336 -37.96 -10.39 14.98
C VAL A 336 -37.06 -11.47 15.58
N ARG A 337 -37.51 -12.74 15.60
CA ARG A 337 -36.73 -13.87 16.12
C ARG A 337 -35.45 -14.13 15.32
N GLU A 338 -35.46 -13.84 14.01
CA GLU A 338 -34.28 -13.99 13.16
C GLU A 338 -33.16 -13.01 13.54
N LEU A 339 -33.47 -11.93 14.25
CA LEU A 339 -32.49 -10.98 14.77
C LEU A 339 -31.84 -11.43 16.09
N TYR A 340 -32.34 -12.48 16.74
CA TYR A 340 -31.82 -12.92 18.04
C TYR A 340 -30.34 -13.30 18.03
N PRO A 341 -29.81 -14.02 17.04
CA PRO A 341 -28.37 -14.31 16.98
C PRO A 341 -27.52 -13.03 16.93
N TYR A 342 -27.96 -12.01 16.19
CA TYR A 342 -27.29 -10.71 16.10
C TYR A 342 -27.35 -9.96 17.43
N SER A 343 -28.54 -9.89 18.04
CA SER A 343 -28.73 -9.24 19.35
C SER A 343 -27.92 -9.91 20.45
N MET A 344 -27.89 -11.25 20.51
CA MET A 344 -27.06 -12.00 21.45
C MET A 344 -25.57 -11.70 21.26
N LYS A 345 -25.12 -11.64 19.99
CA LYS A 345 -23.72 -11.31 19.70
C LYS A 345 -23.37 -9.88 20.10
N LEU A 346 -24.24 -8.91 19.81
CA LEU A 346 -24.07 -7.51 20.22
C LEU A 346 -23.98 -7.37 21.73
N ASN A 347 -24.93 -7.94 22.46
CA ASN A 347 -24.94 -7.90 23.92
C ASN A 347 -23.70 -8.59 24.52
N SER A 348 -23.24 -9.69 23.90
CA SER A 348 -21.99 -10.35 24.32
C SER A 348 -20.77 -9.45 24.13
N LEU A 349 -20.66 -8.74 23.00
CA LEU A 349 -19.58 -7.79 22.77
C LEU A 349 -19.69 -6.58 23.71
N ASP A 350 -20.90 -6.09 23.93
CA ASP A 350 -21.19 -4.97 24.83
C ASP A 350 -20.81 -5.28 26.28
N SER A 351 -21.05 -6.52 26.73
CA SER A 351 -20.72 -6.97 28.08
C SER A 351 -19.22 -7.01 28.39
N LEU A 352 -18.36 -6.88 27.37
CA LEU A 352 -16.91 -6.73 27.55
C LEU A 352 -16.54 -5.32 28.05
N ARG A 353 -17.47 -4.37 28.04
CA ARG A 353 -17.25 -3.01 28.55
C ARG A 353 -17.42 -2.96 30.06
N VAL A 354 -16.54 -2.24 30.72
CA VAL A 354 -16.61 -1.85 32.13
C VAL A 354 -16.80 -0.33 32.17
N ASP A 355 -17.86 0.14 32.83
CA ASP A 355 -18.23 1.56 32.89
C ASP A 355 -18.32 2.23 31.50
N GLY A 356 -18.89 1.50 30.54
CA GLY A 356 -19.08 1.97 29.16
C GLY A 356 -17.81 1.96 28.30
N LYS A 357 -16.68 1.43 28.82
CA LYS A 357 -15.39 1.37 28.13
C LYS A 357 -14.87 -0.06 28.07
N PHE A 358 -14.32 -0.49 26.94
CA PHE A 358 -13.51 -1.70 26.85
C PHE A 358 -12.18 -1.50 27.60
N VAL A 359 -11.93 -2.31 28.63
CA VAL A 359 -10.72 -2.27 29.46
C VAL A 359 -9.93 -3.55 29.22
N VAL A 360 -8.65 -3.43 28.88
CA VAL A 360 -7.75 -4.57 28.64
C VAL A 360 -6.53 -4.42 29.53
N ASN A 361 -6.24 -5.43 30.35
CA ASN A 361 -5.12 -5.42 31.31
C ASN A 361 -5.11 -4.23 32.29
N GLY A 362 -6.27 -3.66 32.60
CA GLY A 362 -6.42 -2.53 33.55
C GLY A 362 -6.37 -1.15 32.91
N ASP A 363 -6.05 -1.07 31.61
CA ASP A 363 -5.98 0.19 30.85
C ASP A 363 -7.09 0.26 29.80
N ILE A 364 -7.46 1.49 29.42
CA ILE A 364 -8.38 1.77 28.31
C ILE A 364 -7.53 1.83 27.03
N PRO A 365 -7.65 0.87 26.10
CA PRO A 365 -6.84 0.88 24.89
C PRO A 365 -7.25 2.02 23.94
N GLU A 366 -6.29 2.49 23.16
CA GLU A 366 -6.50 3.51 22.13
C GLU A 366 -7.36 2.97 20.97
N GLY A 367 -8.11 3.87 20.33
CA GLY A 367 -9.11 3.53 19.30
C GLY A 367 -10.47 3.07 19.87
N GLN A 368 -10.65 3.16 21.18
CA GLN A 368 -11.90 2.85 21.88
C GLN A 368 -13.14 3.51 21.27
N GLY A 369 -13.01 4.78 20.90
CA GLY A 369 -14.09 5.58 20.32
C GLY A 369 -14.63 4.92 19.06
N SER A 370 -13.73 4.51 18.15
CA SER A 370 -14.09 3.84 16.90
C SER A 370 -14.78 2.49 17.12
N VAL A 371 -14.33 1.70 18.10
CA VAL A 371 -15.01 0.43 18.46
C VAL A 371 -16.38 0.69 19.06
N SER A 372 -16.49 1.71 19.91
CA SER A 372 -17.76 2.08 20.55
C SER A 372 -18.77 2.64 19.56
N GLU A 373 -18.32 3.44 18.59
CA GLU A 373 -19.13 3.95 17.49
C GLU A 373 -19.60 2.82 16.57
N LEU A 374 -18.71 1.89 16.20
CA LEU A 374 -19.07 0.73 15.39
C LEU A 374 -20.04 -0.21 16.12
N LEU A 375 -19.89 -0.36 17.44
CA LEU A 375 -20.84 -1.11 18.27
C LEU A 375 -22.22 -0.42 18.25
N ALA A 376 -22.25 0.90 18.43
CA ALA A 376 -23.49 1.67 18.35
C ALA A 376 -24.16 1.55 16.97
N GLU A 377 -23.39 1.69 15.88
CA GLU A 377 -23.89 1.52 14.52
C GLU A 377 -24.52 0.13 14.32
N CYS A 378 -23.89 -0.93 14.82
CA CYS A 378 -24.49 -2.27 14.73
C CYS A 378 -25.78 -2.41 15.55
N PHE A 379 -25.87 -1.76 16.72
CA PHE A 379 -27.13 -1.70 17.50
C PHE A 379 -28.21 -0.95 16.74
N ASP A 380 -27.88 0.19 16.14
CA ASP A 380 -28.82 1.00 15.33
C ASP A 380 -29.33 0.21 14.12
N LEU A 381 -28.43 -0.43 13.36
CA LEU A 381 -28.81 -1.30 12.24
C LEU A 381 -29.73 -2.45 12.67
N SER A 382 -29.42 -3.08 13.81
CA SER A 382 -30.26 -4.16 14.35
C SER A 382 -31.62 -3.64 14.83
N TYR A 383 -31.69 -2.41 15.34
CA TYR A 383 -32.92 -1.77 15.77
C TYR A 383 -33.80 -1.40 14.58
N ASP A 384 -33.24 -0.79 13.53
CA ASP A 384 -33.94 -0.48 12.29
C ASP A 384 -34.61 -1.73 11.70
N LEU A 385 -33.84 -2.81 11.54
CA LEU A 385 -34.36 -4.10 11.03
C LEU A 385 -35.49 -4.66 11.89
N LYS A 386 -35.42 -4.46 13.21
CA LYS A 386 -36.45 -4.90 14.14
C LYS A 386 -37.74 -4.09 13.94
N VAL A 387 -37.63 -2.77 13.81
CA VAL A 387 -38.78 -1.89 13.55
C VAL A 387 -39.44 -2.25 12.23
N GLU A 388 -38.67 -2.42 11.16
CA GLU A 388 -39.17 -2.85 9.83
C GLU A 388 -39.91 -4.19 9.89
N ALA A 389 -39.39 -5.17 10.66
CA ALA A 389 -40.03 -6.46 10.83
C ALA A 389 -41.33 -6.38 11.64
N GLU A 390 -41.38 -5.56 12.69
CA GLU A 390 -42.59 -5.31 13.48
C GLU A 390 -43.68 -4.59 12.67
N GLU A 391 -43.30 -3.63 11.82
CA GLU A 391 -44.22 -2.96 10.90
C GLU A 391 -44.79 -3.91 9.85
N THR A 392 -43.93 -4.74 9.25
CA THR A 392 -44.34 -5.76 8.27
C THR A 392 -45.32 -6.77 8.90
N ALA A 393 -45.05 -7.21 10.13
CA ALA A 393 -45.96 -8.10 10.87
C ALA A 393 -47.32 -7.42 11.12
N ARG A 394 -47.34 -6.15 11.55
CA ARG A 394 -48.59 -5.40 11.78
C ARG A 394 -49.40 -5.15 10.51
N VAL A 395 -48.76 -4.91 9.37
CA VAL A 395 -49.44 -4.76 8.08
C VAL A 395 -50.08 -6.08 7.66
N THR A 396 -49.39 -7.20 7.91
CA THR A 396 -49.90 -8.55 7.61
C THR A 396 -51.08 -8.92 8.53
N GLU A 397 -51.05 -8.51 9.80
CA GLU A 397 -52.14 -8.77 10.77
C GLU A 397 -53.39 -7.89 10.57
N ASN A 398 -53.26 -6.67 10.01
CA ASN A 398 -54.38 -5.75 9.75
C ASN A 398 -54.93 -5.84 8.31
N GLY A 399 -54.33 -6.67 7.46
CA GLY A 399 -54.69 -6.85 6.06
C GLY A 399 -55.58 -8.06 5.74
N ASP A 400 -55.96 -8.85 6.76
CA ASP A 400 -56.89 -9.99 6.68
C ASP A 400 -58.30 -9.63 7.18
#